data_AF-A0A9E8MWX0-F1
#
_entry.id   AF-A0A9E8MWX0-F1
#
_cell.length_a   1.000
_cell.length_b   1.000
_cell.length_c   1.000
_cell.angle_alpha   90.00
_cell.angle_beta   90.00
_cell.angle_gamma   90.00
#
_symmetry.space_group_name_H-M   'P 1'
#
loop_
_entity.id
_entity.type
_entity.pdbx_description
1 polymer ?
#
loop_
_entity_poly.entity_id
_entity_poly.type
_entity_poly.pdbx_seq_one_letter_code
_entity_poly.pdbx_strand_id
1 'polypeptide(L)'
;MARFTTKHKQEIGLSPDEFIFRGEQKIATVLLRIIDFDSENQKEDSVKTVKDVIDYQYKDTVTWFNIDGLHNKSIMEEVSKGFNLDTLILADVMDTHAETQGS
;
A
#
# COMPACT_ATOMS: atom_id res chain seq x y z
N MET A 1 -9.15 28.73 15.56
CA MET A 1 -8.17 29.17 14.54
C MET A 1 -8.27 28.20 13.38
N ALA A 2 -8.59 28.68 12.17
CA ALA A 2 -8.64 27.80 11.00
C ALA A 2 -7.23 27.37 10.63
N ARG A 3 -6.98 26.06 10.58
CA ARG A 3 -5.70 25.48 10.19
C ARG A 3 -5.73 25.35 8.67
N PHE A 4 -5.03 26.21 7.96
CA PHE A 4 -4.87 26.09 6.51
C PHE A 4 -3.87 24.97 6.26
N THR A 5 -4.35 23.80 5.84
CA THR A 5 -3.50 22.78 5.24
C THR A 5 -2.97 23.34 3.92
N THR A 6 -1.69 23.72 3.90
CA THR A 6 -1.00 24.12 2.68
C THR A 6 -0.96 22.91 1.74
N LYS A 7 -1.90 22.84 0.80
CA LYS A 7 -1.80 21.92 -0.34
C LYS A 7 -0.53 22.25 -1.11
N HIS A 8 0.30 21.24 -1.35
CA HIS A 8 1.51 21.43 -2.14
C HIS A 8 1.12 21.85 -3.57
N LYS A 9 1.83 22.83 -4.14
CA LYS A 9 1.55 23.39 -5.48
C LYS A 9 1.51 22.33 -6.59
N GLN A 10 2.08 21.15 -6.35
CA GLN A 10 2.07 19.99 -7.24
C GLN A 10 0.73 19.26 -7.31
N GLU A 11 -0.22 19.53 -6.41
CA GLU A 11 -1.48 18.77 -6.28
C GLU A 11 -2.68 19.47 -6.95
N ILE A 12 -2.49 20.67 -7.48
CA ILE A 12 -3.58 21.47 -8.06
C ILE A 12 -3.97 20.87 -9.42
N GLY A 13 -5.19 20.33 -9.50
CA GLY A 13 -5.77 19.77 -10.73
C GLY A 13 -5.59 18.26 -10.90
N LEU A 14 -5.04 17.56 -9.91
CA LEU A 14 -4.91 16.11 -9.93
C LEU A 14 -6.20 15.44 -9.45
N SER A 15 -6.51 14.30 -10.05
CA SER A 15 -7.70 13.53 -9.73
C SER A 15 -7.52 12.81 -8.38
N PRO A 16 -8.57 12.71 -7.53
CA PRO A 16 -8.46 12.08 -6.21
C PRO A 16 -8.13 10.58 -6.26
N ASP A 17 -8.40 9.93 -7.38
CA ASP A 17 -8.10 8.52 -7.68
C ASP A 17 -6.69 8.33 -8.26
N GLU A 18 -5.86 9.37 -8.36
CA GLU A 18 -4.50 9.20 -8.85
C GLU A 18 -3.55 8.66 -7.77
N PHE A 19 -2.85 7.57 -8.09
CA PHE A 19 -1.79 6.99 -7.26
C PHE A 19 -0.57 7.92 -7.17
N ILE A 20 -0.56 8.75 -6.13
CA ILE A 20 0.50 9.71 -5.87
C ILE A 20 0.92 9.54 -4.43
N PHE A 21 2.20 9.23 -4.23
CA PHE A 21 2.78 9.16 -2.90
C PHE A 21 2.97 10.57 -2.35
N ARG A 22 2.27 10.86 -1.25
CA ARG A 22 2.38 12.13 -0.51
C ARG A 22 2.98 11.81 0.85
N GLY A 23 4.29 11.92 0.93
CA GLY A 23 5.02 11.49 2.10
C GLY A 23 6.52 11.66 1.96
N GLU A 24 7.21 11.41 3.06
CA GLU A 24 8.66 11.30 3.06
C GLU A 24 9.06 9.85 2.71
N GLN A 25 9.76 9.69 1.59
CA GLN A 25 10.30 8.40 1.19
C GLN A 25 11.44 7.99 2.15
N LYS A 26 11.21 6.95 2.96
CA LYS A 26 12.18 6.47 3.96
C LYS A 26 13.15 5.41 3.43
N ILE A 27 12.81 4.75 2.33
CA ILE A 27 13.61 3.67 1.74
C ILE A 27 13.71 3.84 0.22
N ALA A 28 14.83 3.45 -0.38
CA ALA A 28 15.03 3.57 -1.83
C ALA A 28 14.22 2.54 -2.62
N THR A 29 14.31 1.28 -2.22
CA THR A 29 13.72 0.14 -2.92
C THR A 29 12.54 -0.40 -2.13
N VAL A 30 11.44 -0.71 -2.82
CA VAL A 30 10.26 -1.34 -2.21
C VAL A 30 10.58 -2.78 -1.84
N LEU A 31 10.18 -3.19 -0.63
CA LEU A 31 10.34 -4.56 -0.14
C LEU A 31 8.96 -5.20 -0.01
N LEU A 32 8.83 -6.40 -0.54
CA LEU A 32 7.61 -7.19 -0.48
C LEU A 32 7.91 -8.45 0.34
N ARG A 33 7.14 -8.66 1.41
CA ARG A 33 7.33 -9.77 2.35
C ARG A 33 6.01 -10.41 2.70
N ILE A 34 6.01 -11.71 2.90
CA ILE A 34 4.83 -12.46 3.35
C ILE A 34 5.15 -13.19 4.64
N ILE A 35 4.15 -13.27 5.51
CA ILE A 35 4.12 -14.16 6.66
C ILE A 35 2.81 -14.95 6.55
N ASP A 36 2.89 -16.24 6.23
CA ASP A 36 1.75 -17.14 6.04
C ASP A 36 1.72 -18.14 7.19
N PHE A 37 0.63 -18.22 7.93
CA PHE A 37 0.56 -19.03 9.15
C PHE A 37 -0.83 -19.58 9.46
N ASP A 38 -0.83 -20.67 10.23
CA ASP A 38 -2.01 -21.30 10.83
C ASP A 38 -1.64 -21.84 12.23
N SER A 39 -2.45 -22.74 12.80
CA SER A 39 -2.20 -23.32 14.13
C SER A 39 -0.99 -24.25 14.20
N GLU A 40 -0.51 -24.75 13.06
CA GLU A 40 0.50 -25.80 12.96
C GLU A 40 1.76 -25.34 12.21
N ASN A 41 1.64 -24.35 11.33
CA ASN A 41 2.67 -23.92 10.40
C ASN A 41 2.85 -22.39 10.39
N GLN A 42 4.09 -21.96 10.15
CA GLN A 42 4.44 -20.56 9.88
C GLN A 42 5.52 -20.54 8.79
N LYS A 43 5.34 -19.65 7.81
CA LYS A 43 6.27 -19.43 6.70
C LYS A 43 6.51 -17.94 6.50
N GLU A 44 7.76 -17.54 6.37
CA GLU A 44 8.14 -16.17 6.06
C GLU A 44 9.00 -16.13 4.80
N ASP A 45 8.61 -15.33 3.82
CA ASP A 45 9.36 -15.20 2.57
C ASP A 45 9.44 -13.74 2.11
N SER A 46 10.54 -13.40 1.45
CA SER A 46 10.61 -12.21 0.60
C SER A 46 10.15 -12.57 -0.81
N VAL A 47 9.25 -11.79 -1.38
CA VAL A 47 8.69 -12.02 -2.72
C VAL A 47 9.17 -10.95 -3.70
N LYS A 48 9.17 -11.28 -4.99
CA LYS A 48 9.68 -10.36 -6.03
C LYS A 48 8.57 -9.56 -6.68
N THR A 49 7.38 -10.13 -6.76
CA THR A 49 6.24 -9.51 -7.45
C THR A 49 4.98 -9.63 -6.60
N VAL A 50 4.03 -8.73 -6.83
CA VAL A 50 2.70 -8.81 -6.18
C VAL A 50 1.98 -10.09 -6.57
N LYS A 51 2.17 -10.55 -7.82
CA LYS A 51 1.58 -11.79 -8.34
C LYS A 51 1.94 -13.02 -7.53
N ASP A 52 3.17 -13.08 -7.00
CA ASP A 52 3.63 -14.19 -6.16
C ASP A 52 2.82 -14.33 -4.85
N VAL A 53 2.09 -13.29 -4.47
CA VAL A 53 1.28 -13.23 -3.23
C VAL A 53 -0.22 -13.38 -3.51
N ILE A 54 -0.69 -13.03 -4.72
CA ILE A 54 -2.12 -13.05 -5.06
C ILE A 54 -2.73 -14.44 -4.77
N ASP A 55 -2.02 -15.52 -5.05
CA ASP A 55 -2.55 -16.88 -4.86
C ASP A 55 -2.74 -17.26 -3.38
N TYR A 56 -2.07 -16.55 -2.45
CA TYR A 56 -2.24 -16.79 -1.02
C TYR A 56 -3.65 -16.41 -0.54
N GLN A 57 -4.37 -15.54 -1.25
CA GLN A 57 -5.76 -15.19 -0.91
C GLN A 57 -6.74 -16.38 -0.99
N TYR A 58 -6.35 -17.46 -1.66
CA TYR A 58 -7.18 -18.66 -1.84
C TYR A 58 -6.79 -19.80 -0.89
N LYS A 59 -5.77 -19.61 -0.05
CA LYS A 59 -5.39 -20.58 0.97
C LYS A 59 -6.30 -20.49 2.19
N ASP A 60 -6.45 -21.60 2.89
CA ASP A 60 -7.14 -21.67 4.19
C ASP A 60 -6.18 -21.36 5.35
N THR A 61 -5.36 -20.32 5.17
CA THR A 61 -4.35 -19.85 6.13
C THR A 61 -4.47 -18.35 6.29
N VAL A 62 -3.87 -17.79 7.36
CA VAL A 62 -3.76 -16.34 7.51
C VAL A 62 -2.47 -15.88 6.86
N THR A 63 -2.58 -15.01 5.85
CA THR A 63 -1.41 -14.41 5.20
C THR A 63 -1.32 -12.92 5.52
N TRP A 64 -0.21 -12.51 6.13
CA TRP A 64 0.17 -11.11 6.27
C TRP A 64 1.11 -10.71 5.13
N PHE A 65 0.62 -9.86 4.24
CA PHE A 65 1.42 -9.26 3.17
C PHE A 65 1.93 -7.88 3.60
N ASN A 66 3.25 -7.74 3.74
CA ASN A 66 3.90 -6.51 4.10
C ASN A 66 4.56 -5.84 2.89
N ILE A 67 4.27 -4.55 2.70
CA ILE A 67 4.81 -3.70 1.64
C ILE A 67 5.53 -2.54 2.29
N ASP A 68 6.86 -2.58 2.29
CA ASP A 68 7.67 -1.45 2.75
C ASP A 68 7.99 -0.55 1.56
N GLY A 69 7.67 0.74 1.66
CA GLY A 69 7.90 1.72 0.61
C GLY A 69 6.70 1.87 -0.34
N LEU A 70 5.81 2.81 -0.02
CA LEU A 70 4.59 3.08 -0.79
C LEU A 70 4.81 4.04 -1.98
N HIS A 71 6.04 4.49 -2.19
CA HIS A 71 6.38 5.49 -3.22
C HIS A 71 6.38 4.95 -4.66
N ASN A 72 6.35 3.63 -4.84
CA ASN A 72 6.35 3.02 -6.17
C ASN A 72 4.92 2.84 -6.70
N LYS A 73 4.49 3.78 -7.56
CA LYS A 73 3.18 3.77 -8.23
C LYS A 73 2.87 2.45 -8.96
N SER A 74 3.83 1.89 -9.69
CA SER A 74 3.60 0.66 -10.47
C SER A 74 3.25 -0.53 -9.56
N ILE A 75 3.94 -0.66 -8.43
CA ILE A 75 3.66 -1.72 -7.45
C ILE A 75 2.28 -1.51 -6.83
N MET A 76 1.92 -0.27 -6.50
CA MET A 76 0.60 0.00 -5.90
C MET A 76 -0.56 -0.26 -6.88
N GLU A 77 -0.37 0.02 -8.17
CA GLU A 77 -1.32 -0.36 -9.21
C GLU A 77 -1.48 -1.89 -9.34
N GLU A 78 -0.36 -2.64 -9.24
CA GLU A 78 -0.40 -4.10 -9.22
C GLU A 78 -1.16 -4.64 -8.01
N VAL A 79 -0.97 -4.04 -6.83
CA VAL A 79 -1.72 -4.38 -5.60
C VAL A 79 -3.21 -4.10 -5.78
N SER A 80 -3.58 -2.91 -6.27
CA SER A 80 -4.97 -2.55 -6.54
C SER A 80 -5.66 -3.58 -7.43
N LYS A 81 -5.03 -3.90 -8.57
CA LYS A 81 -5.58 -4.86 -9.54
C LYS A 81 -5.59 -6.29 -9.00
N GLY A 82 -4.52 -6.70 -8.32
CA GLY A 82 -4.34 -8.07 -7.84
C GLY A 82 -5.29 -8.46 -6.71
N PHE A 83 -5.64 -7.51 -5.85
CA PHE A 83 -6.56 -7.70 -4.73
C PHE A 83 -7.93 -7.05 -4.95
N ASN A 84 -8.18 -6.53 -6.16
CA ASN A 84 -9.41 -5.85 -6.55
C ASN A 84 -9.82 -4.74 -5.55
N LEU A 85 -8.83 -3.94 -5.12
CA LEU A 85 -9.02 -2.81 -4.19
C LEU A 85 -9.37 -1.55 -4.97
N ASP A 86 -10.34 -0.79 -4.46
CA ASP A 86 -10.70 0.51 -5.02
C ASP A 86 -9.49 1.46 -5.00
N THR A 87 -9.25 2.09 -6.14
CA THR A 87 -8.17 3.04 -6.37
C THR A 87 -8.14 4.16 -5.32
N LEU A 88 -9.31 4.63 -4.87
CA LEU A 88 -9.42 5.69 -3.86
C LEU A 88 -8.85 5.25 -2.50
N ILE A 89 -9.06 3.99 -2.11
CA ILE A 89 -8.54 3.46 -0.85
C ILE A 89 -7.01 3.48 -0.87
N LEU A 90 -6.41 2.99 -1.95
CA LEU A 90 -4.96 2.95 -2.07
C LEU A 90 -4.35 4.33 -2.32
N ALA A 91 -5.06 5.25 -2.97
CA ALA A 91 -4.65 6.65 -3.07
C ALA A 91 -4.57 7.32 -1.69
N ASP A 92 -5.50 7.01 -0.77
CA ASP A 92 -5.47 7.46 0.63
C ASP A 92 -4.30 6.82 1.40
N VAL A 93 -4.06 5.52 1.23
CA VAL A 93 -2.89 4.82 1.84
C VAL A 93 -1.56 5.43 1.39
N MET A 94 -1.46 5.88 0.15
CA MET A 94 -0.26 6.56 -0.38
C MET A 94 -0.09 7.99 0.12
N ASP A 95 -1.11 8.57 0.78
CA ASP A 95 -1.03 9.87 1.46
C ASP A 95 -0.73 9.68 2.95
N THR A 96 0.57 9.68 3.27
CA THR A 96 1.05 9.54 4.65
C THR A 96 0.98 10.84 5.46
N HIS A 97 0.58 11.96 4.84
CA HIS A 97 0.31 13.22 5.54
C HIS A 97 -1.13 13.32 6.04
N ALA A 98 -2.03 12.45 5.55
CA ALA A 98 -3.38 12.34 6.08
C ALA A 98 -3.32 12.06 7.58
N GLU A 99 -4.07 12.85 8.37
CA GLU A 99 -4.21 12.59 9.80
C GLU A 99 -4.79 11.19 9.98
N THR A 100 -4.29 10.42 10.96
CA THR A 100 -4.80 9.09 11.25
C THR A 100 -6.32 9.15 11.39
N GLN A 101 -7.04 8.41 10.55
CA GLN A 101 -8.49 8.23 10.67
C GLN A 101 -8.73 7.44 11.98
N GLY A 102 -8.76 8.15 13.10
CA GLY A 102 -9.09 7.58 14.40
C GLY A 102 -10.53 7.13 14.41
N SER A 103 -10.74 5.84 14.68
CA SER A 103 -12.03 5.32 15.14
C SER A 103 -12.26 5.65 16.62
#